data_AF-A0A9D0I7F5-F1
#
_entry.id   AF-A0A9D0I7F5-F1
#
_cell.length_a   1.000
_cell.length_b   1.000
_cell.length_c   1.000
_cell.angle_alpha   90.00
_cell.angle_beta   90.00
_cell.angle_gamma   90.00
#
_symmetry.space_group_name_H-M   'P 1'
#
loop_
_entity.id
_entity.type
_entity.pdbx_description
1 polymer ?
#
loop_
_entity_poly.entity_id
_entity_poly.type
_entity_poly.pdbx_seq_one_letter_code
_entity_poly.pdbx_strand_id
1 'polypeptide(L)'
;MMATEELNLRLTPDAVTAFCREVTRGADNPGRQHAALVALAGFVARHAGAAAHTPVCDHILAIIREFSEGTRERLLQAHAEALSSALRDGYRPGVARIHASVSRTGFQEVLGRALMLLPAEDRARIADEILDWCATAERAAGEASGYPDAMDFRAAGIDLGEYRALSDIRLRLLPGKDAPGGE
;
A
#
# COMPACT_ATOMS: atom_id res chain seq x y z
N MET A 1 24.63 10.19 -41.76
CA MET A 1 24.73 9.57 -40.43
C MET A 1 24.88 10.70 -39.43
N MET A 2 23.87 10.97 -38.60
CA MET A 2 24.05 11.89 -37.48
C MET A 2 24.82 11.14 -36.40
N ALA A 3 25.92 11.72 -35.92
CA ALA A 3 26.63 11.19 -34.77
C ALA A 3 25.67 11.20 -33.58
N THR A 4 25.55 10.07 -32.89
CA THR A 4 24.79 9.99 -31.65
C THR A 4 25.53 10.85 -30.62
N GLU A 5 24.95 12.00 -30.26
CA GLU A 5 25.47 12.82 -29.17
C GLU A 5 25.16 12.12 -27.83
N GLU A 6 26.21 11.74 -27.09
CA GLU A 6 26.10 11.06 -25.81
C GLU A 6 26.25 12.06 -24.65
N LEU A 7 25.29 12.05 -23.71
CA LEU A 7 25.38 12.78 -22.45
C LEU A 7 26.08 11.91 -21.40
N ASN A 8 27.26 12.33 -20.94
CA ASN A 8 28.00 11.65 -19.89
C ASN A 8 27.62 12.18 -18.49
N LEU A 9 26.85 11.38 -17.73
CA LEU A 9 26.51 11.68 -16.34
C LEU A 9 27.53 11.04 -15.39
N ARG A 10 28.07 11.83 -14.48
CA ARG A 10 28.95 11.35 -13.40
C ARG A 10 28.16 11.27 -12.10
N LEU A 11 28.02 10.05 -11.58
CA LEU A 11 27.36 9.80 -10.30
C LEU A 11 28.42 9.42 -9.26
N THR A 12 28.36 10.10 -8.11
CA THR A 12 29.19 9.80 -6.93
C THR A 12 28.28 9.51 -5.74
N PRO A 13 28.71 8.71 -4.76
CA PRO A 13 27.93 8.48 -3.54
C PRO A 13 27.46 9.77 -2.85
N ASP A 14 28.32 10.79 -2.78
CA ASP A 14 27.98 12.08 -2.15
C ASP A 14 26.90 12.84 -2.92
N ALA A 15 27.02 12.94 -4.24
CA ALA A 15 26.02 13.58 -5.09
C ALA A 15 24.66 12.85 -5.04
N VAL A 16 24.66 11.52 -5.02
CA VAL A 16 23.44 10.72 -4.88
C VAL A 16 22.81 10.92 -3.51
N THR A 17 23.62 10.93 -2.45
CA THR A 17 23.15 11.21 -1.08
C THR A 17 22.50 12.59 -1.00
N ALA A 18 23.12 13.62 -1.57
CA ALA A 18 22.58 14.97 -1.62
C ALA A 18 21.22 15.01 -2.35
N PHE A 19 21.14 14.40 -3.53
CA PHE A 19 19.91 14.32 -4.31
C PHE A 19 18.79 13.58 -3.55
N CYS A 20 19.09 12.43 -2.95
CA CYS A 20 18.12 11.69 -2.13
C CYS A 20 17.59 12.52 -0.95
N ARG A 21 18.45 13.30 -0.30
CA ARG A 21 18.04 14.25 0.76
C ARG A 21 17.14 15.37 0.22
N GLU A 22 17.41 15.89 -0.96
CA GLU A 22 16.56 16.91 -1.59
C GLU A 22 15.18 16.35 -1.95
N VAL A 23 15.12 15.19 -2.60
CA VAL A 23 13.85 14.51 -2.93
C VAL A 23 13.02 14.25 -1.67
N THR A 24 13.66 13.80 -0.59
CA THR A 24 12.96 13.48 0.67
C THR A 24 12.55 14.71 1.49
N ARG A 25 13.15 15.89 1.26
CA ARG A 25 12.74 17.15 1.89
C ARG A 25 11.70 17.91 1.08
N GLY A 26 11.78 17.87 -0.25
CA GLY A 26 11.07 18.80 -1.13
C GLY A 26 9.64 18.40 -1.50
N ALA A 27 9.24 17.15 -1.32
CA ALA A 27 7.89 16.70 -1.69
C ALA A 27 7.03 16.38 -0.46
N ASP A 28 5.85 17.01 -0.35
CA ASP A 28 4.91 16.74 0.76
C ASP A 28 4.25 15.35 0.71
N ASN A 29 4.51 14.57 -0.35
CA ASN A 29 3.88 13.28 -0.61
C ASN A 29 4.91 12.14 -0.56
N PRO A 30 4.94 11.32 0.51
CA PRO A 30 5.85 10.18 0.65
C PRO A 30 5.78 9.18 -0.52
N GLY A 31 4.62 9.02 -1.16
CA GLY A 31 4.45 8.16 -2.32
C GLY A 31 5.19 8.69 -3.56
N ARG A 32 5.17 10.01 -3.78
CA ARG A 32 5.96 10.65 -4.85
C ARG A 32 7.45 10.56 -4.58
N GLN A 33 7.86 10.73 -3.32
CA GLN A 33 9.26 10.56 -2.91
C GLN A 33 9.74 9.13 -3.22
N HIS A 34 8.99 8.13 -2.77
CA HIS A 34 9.32 6.72 -2.99
C HIS A 34 9.40 6.39 -4.49
N ALA A 35 8.41 6.79 -5.29
CA ALA A 35 8.41 6.57 -6.73
C ALA A 35 9.63 7.19 -7.43
N ALA A 36 10.03 8.40 -7.03
CA ALA A 36 11.22 9.05 -7.58
C ALA A 36 12.51 8.30 -7.26
N LEU A 37 12.66 7.79 -6.03
CA LEU A 37 13.83 7.02 -5.62
C LEU A 37 13.88 5.65 -6.32
N VAL A 38 12.74 4.97 -6.47
CA VAL A 38 12.65 3.71 -7.24
C VAL A 38 13.01 3.94 -8.71
N ALA A 39 12.52 5.03 -9.31
CA ALA A 39 12.86 5.40 -10.68
C ALA A 39 14.36 5.68 -10.83
N LEU A 40 14.98 6.38 -9.87
CA LEU A 40 16.41 6.63 -9.85
C LEU A 40 17.21 5.33 -9.75
N ALA A 41 16.84 4.41 -8.85
CA ALA A 41 17.49 3.11 -8.74
C ALA A 41 17.41 2.32 -10.05
N GLY A 42 16.23 2.28 -10.69
CA GLY A 42 16.02 1.62 -11.97
C GLY A 42 16.83 2.26 -13.11
N PHE A 43 16.91 3.60 -13.13
CA PHE A 43 17.72 4.33 -14.10
C PHE A 43 19.20 4.00 -13.96
N VAL A 44 19.75 4.08 -12.74
CA VAL A 44 21.16 3.76 -12.47
C VAL A 44 21.46 2.31 -12.85
N ALA A 45 20.64 1.36 -12.39
CA ALA A 45 20.85 -0.07 -12.68
C ALA A 45 20.81 -0.36 -14.19
N ARG A 46 19.92 0.32 -14.94
CA ARG A 46 19.79 0.13 -16.40
C ARG A 46 20.94 0.76 -17.19
N HIS A 47 21.49 1.88 -16.72
CA HIS A 47 22.46 2.68 -17.48
C HIS A 47 23.91 2.58 -16.96
N ALA A 48 24.17 1.82 -15.90
CA ALA A 48 25.52 1.65 -15.36
C ALA A 48 26.49 0.94 -16.33
N GLY A 49 25.98 0.17 -17.30
CA GLY A 49 26.81 -0.51 -18.31
C GLY A 49 27.90 -1.37 -17.67
N ALA A 50 29.16 -1.17 -18.09
CA ALA A 50 30.32 -1.87 -17.52
C ALA A 50 30.57 -1.59 -16.03
N ALA A 51 30.02 -0.49 -15.49
CA ALA A 51 30.16 -0.13 -14.08
C ALA A 51 29.15 -0.84 -13.16
N ALA A 52 28.21 -1.62 -13.69
CA ALA A 52 27.10 -2.22 -12.93
C ALA A 52 27.54 -3.14 -11.78
N HIS A 53 28.73 -3.73 -11.86
CA HIS A 53 29.30 -4.63 -10.84
C HIS A 53 30.50 -4.02 -10.12
N THR A 54 30.62 -2.69 -10.13
CA THR A 54 31.66 -1.98 -9.40
C THR A 54 31.21 -1.68 -7.97
N PRO A 55 32.13 -1.67 -6.99
CA PRO A 55 31.79 -1.29 -5.61
C PRO A 55 31.14 0.10 -5.50
N VAL A 56 31.46 1.02 -6.43
CA VAL A 56 30.87 2.36 -6.46
C VAL A 56 29.40 2.31 -6.88
N CYS A 57 29.07 1.51 -7.89
CA CYS A 57 27.67 1.34 -8.32
C CYS A 57 26.83 0.65 -7.23
N ASP A 58 27.38 -0.38 -6.59
CA ASP A 58 26.72 -1.06 -5.46
C ASP A 58 26.47 -0.10 -4.29
N HIS A 59 27.46 0.75 -3.96
CA HIS A 59 27.31 1.76 -2.91
C HIS A 59 26.23 2.80 -3.26
N ILE A 60 26.19 3.28 -4.51
CA ILE A 60 25.14 4.19 -4.98
C ILE A 60 23.75 3.56 -4.85
N LEU A 61 23.60 2.31 -5.30
CA LEU A 61 22.32 1.61 -5.21
C LEU A 61 21.93 1.34 -3.75
N ALA A 62 22.89 1.06 -2.86
CA ALA A 62 22.64 0.90 -1.44
C ALA A 62 22.10 2.20 -0.80
N ILE A 63 22.70 3.35 -1.12
CA ILE A 63 22.21 4.67 -0.66
C ILE A 63 20.77 4.89 -1.11
N ILE A 64 20.48 4.69 -2.41
CA ILE A 64 19.12 4.91 -2.92
C ILE A 64 18.11 3.97 -2.23
N ARG A 65 18.49 2.70 -2.00
CA ARG A 65 17.65 1.73 -1.27
C ARG A 65 17.39 2.17 0.16
N GLU A 66 18.39 2.64 0.89
CA GLU A 66 18.22 3.13 2.27
C GLU A 66 17.18 4.26 2.34
N PHE A 67 17.29 5.27 1.49
CA PHE A 67 16.31 6.35 1.42
C PHE A 67 14.93 5.86 0.95
N SER A 68 14.90 4.92 -0.01
CA SER A 68 13.66 4.33 -0.52
C SER A 68 12.91 3.56 0.58
N GLU A 69 13.60 2.77 1.39
CA GLU A 69 12.98 2.08 2.54
C GLU A 69 12.46 3.09 3.58
N GLY A 70 13.22 4.14 3.88
CA GLY A 70 12.76 5.22 4.76
C GLY A 70 11.50 5.95 4.24
N THR A 71 11.35 6.11 2.92
CA THR A 71 10.11 6.64 2.32
C THR A 71 8.97 5.63 2.33
N ARG A 72 9.25 4.33 2.10
CA ARG A 72 8.26 3.25 2.16
C ARG A 72 7.64 3.15 3.55
N GLU A 73 8.47 3.19 4.58
CA GLU A 73 8.03 3.13 5.97
C GLU A 73 7.09 4.30 6.33
N ARG A 74 7.46 5.52 5.92
CA ARG A 74 6.60 6.71 6.11
C ARG A 74 5.30 6.62 5.33
N LEU A 75 5.32 6.06 4.12
CA LEU A 75 4.11 5.87 3.32
C LEU A 75 3.15 4.85 3.97
N LEU A 76 3.69 3.73 4.46
CA LEU A 76 2.90 2.72 5.17
C LEU A 76 2.31 3.28 6.46
N GLN A 77 3.07 4.08 7.20
CA GLN A 77 2.58 4.75 8.40
C GLN A 77 1.45 5.75 8.09
N ALA A 78 1.61 6.58 7.05
CA ALA A 78 0.58 7.53 6.63
C ALA A 78 -0.71 6.81 6.18
N HIS A 79 -0.58 5.69 5.46
CA HIS A 79 -1.73 4.86 5.11
C HIS A 79 -2.38 4.20 6.34
N ALA A 80 -1.60 3.78 7.32
CA ALA A 80 -2.11 3.18 8.55
C ALA A 80 -2.90 4.18 9.39
N GLU A 81 -2.43 5.42 9.50
CA GLU A 81 -3.13 6.52 10.17
C GLU A 81 -4.43 6.87 9.45
N ALA A 82 -4.38 7.02 8.12
CA ALA A 82 -5.56 7.27 7.30
C ALA A 82 -6.59 6.14 7.39
N LEU A 83 -6.13 4.88 7.42
CA LEU A 83 -7.00 3.71 7.57
C LEU A 83 -7.62 3.67 8.96
N SER A 84 -6.84 3.94 10.01
CA SER A 84 -7.32 4.00 11.39
C SER A 84 -8.42 5.07 11.56
N SER A 85 -8.24 6.25 10.95
CA SER A 85 -9.28 7.29 10.92
C SER A 85 -10.52 6.82 10.17
N ALA A 86 -10.35 6.31 8.94
CA ALA A 86 -11.47 5.86 8.11
C ALA A 86 -12.30 4.75 8.79
N LEU A 87 -11.64 3.85 9.54
CA LEU A 87 -12.31 2.81 10.32
C LEU A 87 -13.06 3.39 11.51
N ARG A 88 -12.47 4.35 12.25
CA ARG A 88 -13.16 5.02 13.37
C ARG A 88 -14.41 5.76 12.91
N ASP A 89 -14.33 6.43 11.76
CA ASP A 89 -15.38 7.25 11.19
C ASP A 89 -16.43 6.43 10.41
N GLY A 90 -16.25 5.11 10.27
CA GLY A 90 -17.12 4.27 9.43
C GLY A 90 -17.08 4.64 7.93
N TYR A 91 -16.04 5.34 7.48
CA TYR A 91 -15.92 5.87 6.13
C TYR A 91 -15.43 4.82 5.13
N ARG A 92 -16.33 3.96 4.68
CA ARG A 92 -16.07 2.85 3.74
C ARG A 92 -15.36 3.26 2.44
N PRO A 93 -15.73 4.36 1.76
CA PRO A 93 -15.01 4.79 0.56
C PRO A 93 -13.52 5.13 0.84
N GLY A 94 -13.20 5.59 2.05
CA GLY A 94 -11.82 5.83 2.47
C GLY A 94 -11.02 4.54 2.63
N VAL A 95 -11.64 3.52 3.23
CA VAL A 95 -11.06 2.18 3.37
C VAL A 95 -10.80 1.56 1.99
N ALA A 96 -11.78 1.61 1.09
CA ALA A 96 -11.66 1.10 -0.28
C ALA A 96 -10.54 1.80 -1.07
N ARG A 97 -10.40 3.12 -0.92
CA ARG A 97 -9.34 3.90 -1.57
C ARG A 97 -7.95 3.46 -1.12
N ILE A 98 -7.76 3.23 0.17
CA ILE A 98 -6.47 2.77 0.71
C ILE A 98 -6.19 1.35 0.21
N HIS A 99 -7.18 0.45 0.27
CA HIS A 99 -7.09 -0.91 -0.26
C HIS A 99 -6.65 -0.95 -1.73
N ALA A 100 -7.25 -0.10 -2.57
CA ALA A 100 -6.90 -0.01 -3.99
C ALA A 100 -5.53 0.63 -4.28
N SER A 101 -5.00 1.43 -3.34
CA SER A 101 -3.72 2.14 -3.51
C SER A 101 -2.48 1.29 -3.21
N VAL A 102 -2.65 0.10 -2.64
CA VAL A 102 -1.55 -0.79 -2.24
C VAL A 102 -1.77 -2.21 -2.76
N SER A 103 -0.71 -3.01 -2.79
CA SER A 103 -0.85 -4.45 -3.06
C SER A 103 -1.58 -5.14 -1.91
N ARG A 104 -2.10 -6.35 -2.13
CA ARG A 104 -2.76 -7.13 -1.06
C ARG A 104 -1.85 -7.31 0.16
N THR A 105 -0.57 -7.64 -0.05
CA THR A 105 0.42 -7.76 1.05
C THR A 105 0.65 -6.42 1.74
N GLY A 106 0.77 -5.33 0.97
CA GLY A 106 0.88 -3.98 1.52
C GLY A 106 -0.34 -3.57 2.34
N PHE A 107 -1.54 -3.95 1.91
CA PHE A 107 -2.76 -3.70 2.67
C PHE A 107 -2.77 -4.43 4.01
N GLN A 108 -2.33 -5.69 4.06
CA GLN A 108 -2.25 -6.44 5.31
C GLN A 108 -1.24 -5.82 6.29
N GLU A 109 -0.12 -5.30 5.78
CA GLU A 109 0.86 -4.57 6.59
C GLU A 109 0.27 -3.25 7.14
N VAL A 110 -0.37 -2.46 6.28
CA VAL A 110 -1.07 -1.21 6.65
C VAL A 110 -2.18 -1.48 7.67
N LEU A 111 -2.98 -2.53 7.46
CA LEU A 111 -4.05 -2.94 8.36
C LEU A 111 -3.51 -3.33 9.72
N GLY A 112 -2.45 -4.14 9.78
CA GLY A 112 -1.79 -4.52 11.04
C GLY A 112 -1.38 -3.29 11.85
N ARG A 113 -0.75 -2.30 11.21
CA ARG A 113 -0.36 -1.03 11.84
C ARG A 113 -1.57 -0.21 12.27
N ALA A 114 -2.59 -0.07 11.41
CA ALA A 114 -3.80 0.68 11.71
C ALA A 114 -4.54 0.11 12.94
N LEU A 115 -4.59 -1.21 13.08
CA LEU A 115 -5.20 -1.88 14.23
C LEU A 115 -4.43 -1.66 15.54
N MET A 116 -3.09 -1.51 15.48
CA MET A 116 -2.29 -1.14 16.66
C MET A 116 -2.57 0.29 17.14
N LEU A 117 -2.99 1.18 16.24
CA LEU A 117 -3.37 2.56 16.56
C LEU A 117 -4.78 2.69 17.15
N LEU A 118 -5.58 1.62 17.09
CA LEU A 118 -6.95 1.61 17.60
C LEU A 118 -7.01 1.04 19.03
N PRO A 119 -7.79 1.65 19.94
CA PRO A 119 -8.16 1.03 21.20
C PRO A 119 -8.85 -0.33 21.01
N ALA A 120 -8.75 -1.22 22.00
CA ALA A 120 -9.38 -2.54 21.92
C ALA A 120 -10.90 -2.48 21.74
N GLU A 121 -11.55 -1.52 22.41
CA GLU A 121 -12.99 -1.28 22.32
C GLU A 121 -13.41 -0.84 20.91
N ASP A 122 -12.65 0.06 20.29
CA ASP A 122 -12.87 0.47 18.91
C ASP A 122 -12.71 -0.71 17.95
N ARG A 123 -11.71 -1.56 18.14
CA ARG A 123 -11.52 -2.75 17.29
C ARG A 123 -12.71 -3.71 17.36
N ALA A 124 -13.27 -3.94 18.55
CA ALA A 124 -14.43 -4.80 18.72
C ALA A 124 -15.67 -4.21 18.03
N ARG A 125 -15.95 -2.93 18.28
CA ARG A 125 -17.05 -2.20 17.62
C ARG A 125 -16.93 -2.22 16.10
N ILE A 126 -15.75 -1.91 15.56
CA ILE A 126 -15.48 -1.93 14.12
C ILE A 126 -15.66 -3.35 13.54
N ALA A 127 -15.24 -4.39 14.27
CA ALA A 127 -15.42 -5.76 13.82
C ALA A 127 -16.91 -6.12 13.69
N ASP A 128 -17.73 -5.75 14.66
CA ASP A 128 -19.18 -5.98 14.64
C ASP A 128 -19.84 -5.20 13.49
N GLU A 129 -19.51 -3.91 13.33
CA GLU A 129 -20.03 -3.06 12.25
C GLU A 129 -19.67 -3.61 10.86
N ILE A 130 -18.44 -4.08 10.67
CA ILE A 130 -17.99 -4.68 9.41
C ILE A 130 -18.69 -6.00 9.16
N LEU A 131 -18.87 -6.84 10.19
CA LEU A 131 -19.56 -8.12 10.07
C LEU A 131 -21.01 -7.92 9.61
N ASP A 132 -21.74 -7.04 10.29
CA ASP A 132 -23.14 -6.72 9.98
C ASP A 132 -23.29 -6.10 8.59
N TRP A 133 -22.38 -5.18 8.24
CA TRP A 133 -22.41 -4.56 6.92
C TRP A 133 -22.12 -5.58 5.81
N CYS A 134 -21.09 -6.42 5.94
CA CYS A 134 -20.77 -7.44 4.95
C CYS A 134 -21.93 -8.45 4.79
N ALA A 135 -22.54 -8.90 5.89
CA ALA A 135 -23.70 -9.80 5.83
C ALA A 135 -24.91 -9.16 5.14
N THR A 136 -25.16 -7.87 5.40
CA THR A 136 -26.22 -7.11 4.73
C THR A 136 -25.93 -6.93 3.25
N ALA A 137 -24.68 -6.63 2.89
CA ALA A 137 -24.22 -6.47 1.52
C ALA A 137 -24.35 -7.77 0.71
N GLU A 138 -23.91 -8.90 1.27
CA GLU A 138 -24.03 -10.23 0.68
C GLU A 138 -25.51 -10.60 0.45
N ARG A 139 -26.40 -10.33 1.42
CA ARG A 139 -27.85 -10.58 1.28
C ARG A 139 -28.47 -9.75 0.16
N ALA A 140 -28.24 -8.44 0.16
CA ALA A 140 -28.77 -7.54 -0.86
C ALA A 140 -28.26 -7.91 -2.26
N ALA A 141 -26.98 -8.29 -2.38
CA ALA A 141 -26.40 -8.75 -3.63
C ALA A 141 -27.00 -10.09 -4.11
N GLY A 142 -27.31 -11.01 -3.19
CA GLY A 142 -28.01 -12.26 -3.50
C GLY A 142 -29.44 -12.02 -3.98
N GLU A 143 -30.20 -11.14 -3.32
CA GLU A 143 -31.55 -10.75 -3.72
C GLU A 143 -31.59 -10.07 -5.10
N ALA A 144 -30.57 -9.26 -5.43
CA ALA A 144 -30.48 -8.54 -6.70
C ALA A 144 -30.04 -9.40 -7.90
N SER A 145 -29.37 -10.53 -7.65
CA SER A 145 -28.76 -11.38 -8.69
C SER A 145 -29.78 -12.06 -9.60
N GLY A 146 -30.95 -12.42 -9.07
CA GLY A 146 -31.94 -13.24 -9.80
C GLY A 146 -31.50 -14.69 -10.05
N TYR A 147 -30.28 -15.08 -9.67
CA TYR A 147 -29.75 -16.44 -9.72
C TYR A 147 -29.41 -16.95 -8.30
N PRO A 148 -29.73 -18.21 -7.95
CA PRO A 148 -29.54 -18.75 -6.60
C PRO A 148 -28.08 -18.76 -6.12
N ASP A 149 -27.14 -18.93 -7.04
CA ASP A 149 -25.71 -19.17 -6.74
C ASP A 149 -24.81 -17.99 -7.13
N ALA A 150 -25.38 -16.81 -7.40
CA ALA A 150 -24.60 -15.62 -7.75
C ALA A 150 -25.00 -14.42 -6.90
N MET A 151 -24.03 -13.54 -6.66
CA MET A 151 -24.23 -12.25 -6.01
C MET A 151 -24.01 -11.13 -7.02
N ASP A 152 -24.94 -10.19 -7.11
CA ASP A 152 -24.81 -8.98 -7.93
C ASP A 152 -24.72 -7.73 -7.04
N PHE A 153 -23.50 -7.42 -6.59
CA PHE A 153 -23.21 -6.23 -5.80
C PHE A 153 -23.55 -4.93 -6.54
N ARG A 154 -23.40 -4.91 -7.87
CA ARG A 154 -23.69 -3.72 -8.67
C ARG A 154 -25.19 -3.46 -8.72
N ALA A 155 -26.00 -4.49 -8.96
CA ALA A 155 -27.46 -4.38 -8.96
C ALA A 155 -28.00 -4.01 -7.57
N ALA A 156 -27.32 -4.43 -6.49
CA ALA A 156 -27.64 -4.05 -5.12
C ALA A 156 -27.16 -2.64 -4.72
N GLY A 157 -26.50 -1.89 -5.62
CA GLY A 157 -25.98 -0.55 -5.33
C GLY A 157 -24.78 -0.53 -4.37
N ILE A 158 -24.05 -1.63 -4.27
CA ILE A 158 -22.89 -1.80 -3.40
C ILE A 158 -21.62 -1.68 -4.24
N ASP A 159 -20.69 -0.82 -3.79
CA ASP A 159 -19.37 -0.75 -4.40
C ASP A 159 -18.56 -2.02 -4.09
N LEU A 160 -18.10 -2.70 -5.14
CA LEU A 160 -17.35 -3.95 -5.00
C LEU A 160 -15.97 -3.72 -4.33
N GLY A 161 -15.38 -2.53 -4.48
CA GLY A 161 -14.14 -2.16 -3.83
C GLY A 161 -14.33 -2.02 -2.32
N GLU A 162 -15.40 -1.36 -1.87
CA GLU A 162 -15.80 -1.31 -0.46
C GLU A 162 -16.01 -2.71 0.11
N TYR A 163 -16.76 -3.56 -0.60
CA TYR A 163 -17.02 -4.92 -0.14
C TYR A 163 -15.73 -5.75 0.02
N ARG A 164 -14.84 -5.70 -0.98
CA ARG A 164 -13.56 -6.42 -0.95
C ARG A 164 -12.66 -5.93 0.19
N ALA A 165 -12.56 -4.62 0.36
CA ALA A 165 -11.72 -4.03 1.40
C ALA A 165 -12.21 -4.39 2.81
N LEU A 166 -13.52 -4.29 3.06
CA LEU A 166 -14.11 -4.65 4.34
C LEU A 166 -14.12 -6.16 4.59
N SER A 167 -14.23 -6.99 3.56
CA SER A 167 -14.09 -8.44 3.68
C SER A 167 -12.67 -8.86 4.08
N ASP A 168 -11.64 -8.24 3.50
CA ASP A 168 -10.24 -8.49 3.90
C ASP A 168 -10.00 -8.08 5.37
N ILE A 169 -10.63 -7.00 5.83
CA ILE A 169 -10.55 -6.57 7.24
C ILE A 169 -11.31 -7.53 8.15
N ARG A 170 -12.52 -7.97 7.74
CA ARG A 170 -13.31 -8.97 8.45
C ARG A 170 -12.48 -10.22 8.73
N LEU A 171 -11.80 -10.74 7.70
CA LEU A 171 -10.94 -11.92 7.84
C LEU A 171 -9.79 -11.73 8.85
N ARG A 172 -9.27 -10.50 8.96
CA ARG A 172 -8.17 -10.19 9.88
C ARG A 172 -8.64 -10.00 11.33
N LEU A 173 -9.79 -9.36 11.52
CA LEU A 173 -10.37 -9.05 12.83
C LEU A 173 -11.08 -10.25 13.45
N LEU A 174 -11.68 -11.09 12.62
CA LEU A 174 -12.43 -12.28 13.01
C LEU A 174 -11.78 -13.51 12.36
N PRO A 175 -10.52 -13.86 12.72
CA PRO A 175 -9.95 -15.11 12.27
C PRO A 175 -10.89 -16.22 12.72
N GLY A 176 -11.44 -16.97 11.76
CA GLY A 176 -12.52 -17.92 12.03
C GLY A 176 -12.21 -18.83 13.22
N LYS A 177 -13.24 -19.15 14.00
CA LYS A 177 -13.22 -20.26 14.96
C LYS A 177 -12.89 -21.62 14.33
N ASP A 178 -12.75 -21.67 13.00
CA ASP A 178 -12.38 -22.83 12.21
C ASP A 178 -10.88 -22.89 11.85
N ALA A 179 -10.01 -22.13 12.51
CA ALA A 179 -8.57 -22.42 12.48
C ALA A 179 -8.32 -23.72 13.28
N PRO A 180 -7.93 -24.85 12.63
CA PRO A 180 -7.56 -26.04 13.38
C PRO A 180 -6.26 -25.74 14.13
N GLY A 181 -6.32 -25.77 15.46
CA GLY A 181 -5.17 -25.94 16.37
C GLY A 181 -3.92 -25.09 16.09
N GLY A 182 -3.77 -24.00 16.81
CA GLY A 182 -2.46 -23.42 17.11
C GLY A 182 -2.23 -23.51 18.61
N GLU A 183 -1.39 -24.45 19.01
CA GLU A 183 -0.94 -24.73 20.39
C GLU A 183 -0.36 -23.51 21.11
#